data_AF-A0A0E3ZJB4-F1
#
_entry.id   AF-A0A0E3ZJB4-F1
#
_cell.length_a   1.000
_cell.length_b   1.000
_cell.length_c   1.000
_cell.angle_alpha   90.00
_cell.angle_beta   90.00
_cell.angle_gamma   90.00
#
_symmetry.space_group_name_H-M   'P 1'
#
loop_
_entity.id
_entity.type
_entity.pdbx_description
1 polymer ?
#
loop_
_entity_poly.entity_id
_entity_poly.type
_entity_poly.pdbx_seq_one_letter_code
_entity_poly.pdbx_strand_id
1 'polypeptide(L)'
;MKTKQKYTLALAMSLPVFSLASIASIAQHTALPAQSKEHILVIAEDGDTHIETLSGIHMRPTSKGTFQLDFSQELDENAMLEIKNSAGKLVYQKPVSIEGNRTAWRYQLGKLKPDTYLIEVKTSDTTYWTKFKVSR
;
A
#
# COMPACT_ATOMS: atom_id res chain seq x y z
N MET A 1 -34.08 -12.27 -64.33
CA MET A 1 -35.39 -12.96 -64.23
C MET A 1 -35.21 -14.12 -63.26
N LYS A 2 -35.96 -14.15 -62.14
CA LYS A 2 -36.98 -15.17 -61.74
C LYS A 2 -36.36 -16.56 -61.48
N THR A 3 -36.57 -17.26 -60.36
CA THR A 3 -37.75 -17.31 -59.48
C THR A 3 -37.44 -18.01 -58.14
N LYS A 4 -38.29 -17.75 -57.15
CA LYS A 4 -38.30 -18.30 -55.79
C LYS A 4 -38.76 -19.77 -55.80
N GLN A 5 -38.28 -20.57 -54.85
CA GLN A 5 -39.03 -21.75 -54.36
C GLN A 5 -38.96 -21.81 -52.84
N LYS A 6 -40.16 -21.80 -52.24
CA LYS A 6 -40.45 -22.13 -50.85
C LYS A 6 -41.02 -23.54 -50.85
N TYR A 7 -40.57 -24.40 -49.95
CA TYR A 7 -41.35 -25.55 -49.51
C TYR A 7 -41.23 -25.71 -48.00
N THR A 8 -42.40 -25.91 -47.41
CA THR A 8 -42.73 -26.01 -46.00
C THR A 8 -43.14 -27.46 -45.71
N LEU A 9 -43.26 -27.79 -44.42
CA LEU A 9 -43.70 -29.05 -43.77
C LEU A 9 -42.57 -30.06 -43.48
N ALA A 10 -42.09 -30.21 -42.24
CA ALA A 10 -42.73 -30.62 -40.97
C ALA A 10 -42.86 -32.14 -40.82
N LEU A 11 -42.12 -32.73 -39.88
CA LEU A 11 -42.66 -33.75 -38.96
C LEU A 11 -41.71 -33.93 -37.76
N ALA A 12 -42.31 -33.89 -36.57
CA ALA A 12 -41.69 -34.02 -35.26
C ALA A 12 -41.27 -35.46 -34.95
N MET A 13 -40.19 -35.65 -34.16
CA MET A 13 -40.04 -36.79 -33.24
C MET A 13 -39.13 -36.46 -32.04
N SER A 14 -39.75 -36.51 -30.85
CA SER A 14 -39.26 -37.01 -29.56
C SER A 14 -37.90 -36.60 -28.95
N LEU A 15 -38.02 -35.96 -27.77
CA LEU A 15 -37.10 -35.88 -26.61
C LEU A 15 -36.43 -37.25 -26.25
N PRO A 16 -35.21 -37.29 -25.64
CA PRO A 16 -35.04 -36.92 -24.22
C PRO A 16 -33.76 -36.14 -23.85
N VAL A 17 -33.97 -35.16 -22.98
CA VAL A 17 -33.23 -34.82 -21.75
C VAL A 17 -31.82 -35.44 -21.60
N PHE A 18 -30.79 -34.61 -21.77
CA PHE A 18 -29.53 -34.74 -21.04
C PHE A 18 -29.29 -33.46 -20.25
N SER A 19 -29.55 -33.55 -18.94
CA SER A 19 -29.21 -32.54 -17.96
C SER A 19 -27.69 -32.47 -17.83
N LEU A 20 -27.05 -31.49 -18.47
CA LEU A 20 -25.71 -31.07 -18.08
C LEU A 20 -25.87 -30.21 -16.82
N ALA A 21 -25.76 -30.86 -15.67
CA ALA A 21 -25.56 -30.17 -14.40
C ALA A 21 -24.25 -29.40 -14.48
N SER A 22 -24.35 -28.07 -14.58
CA SER A 22 -23.22 -27.17 -14.39
C SER A 22 -22.69 -27.39 -12.98
N ILE A 23 -21.54 -28.05 -12.85
CA ILE A 23 -20.79 -28.11 -11.60
C ILE A 23 -20.27 -26.69 -11.38
N ALA A 24 -21.03 -25.87 -10.67
CA ALA A 24 -20.53 -24.62 -10.15
C ALA A 24 -19.41 -24.98 -9.16
N SER A 25 -18.16 -24.73 -9.56
CA SER A 25 -17.04 -24.76 -8.64
C SER A 25 -17.32 -23.76 -7.52
N ILE A 26 -17.72 -24.26 -6.35
CA ILE A 26 -17.72 -23.46 -5.14
C ILE A 26 -16.25 -23.33 -4.77
N ALA A 27 -15.59 -22.32 -5.32
CA ALA A 27 -14.36 -21.82 -4.74
C ALA A 27 -14.72 -21.41 -3.31
N GLN A 28 -14.34 -22.23 -2.33
CA GLN A 28 -14.33 -21.83 -0.93
C GLN A 28 -13.33 -20.68 -0.82
N HIS A 29 -13.81 -19.47 -1.09
CA HIS A 29 -13.22 -18.27 -0.53
C HIS A 29 -13.48 -18.37 0.98
N THR A 30 -12.61 -19.10 1.67
CA THR A 30 -12.33 -18.80 3.07
C THR A 30 -11.86 -17.36 3.05
N ALA A 31 -12.79 -16.43 3.31
CA ALA A 31 -12.42 -15.05 3.56
C ALA A 31 -11.39 -15.10 4.68
N LEU A 32 -10.15 -14.73 4.37
CA LEU A 32 -9.16 -14.51 5.41
C LEU A 32 -9.84 -13.59 6.44
N PRO A 33 -9.76 -13.90 7.75
CA PRO A 33 -10.29 -13.00 8.75
C PRO A 33 -9.70 -11.63 8.46
N ALA A 34 -10.57 -10.62 8.41
CA ALA A 34 -10.14 -9.24 8.22
C ALA A 34 -9.05 -8.97 9.25
N GLN A 35 -7.80 -8.97 8.81
CA GLN A 35 -6.70 -8.49 9.62
C GLN A 35 -7.02 -7.03 9.85
N SER A 36 -7.54 -6.73 11.04
CA SER A 36 -7.43 -5.41 11.62
C SER A 36 -5.94 -5.10 11.63
N LYS A 37 -5.45 -4.48 10.55
CA LYS A 37 -4.21 -3.73 10.62
C LYS A 37 -4.53 -2.59 11.55
N GLU A 38 -4.35 -2.84 12.85
CA GLU A 38 -4.15 -1.78 13.83
C GLU A 38 -2.89 -1.06 13.35
N HIS A 39 -3.07 -0.12 12.42
CA HIS A 39 -2.04 0.79 12.00
C HIS A 39 -1.76 1.64 13.22
N ILE A 40 -0.69 1.31 13.93
CA ILE A 40 -0.20 2.11 15.05
C ILE A 40 0.09 3.49 14.46
N LEU A 41 -0.82 4.43 14.71
CA LEU A 41 -0.59 5.84 14.45
C LEU A 41 0.47 6.27 15.46
N VAL A 42 1.71 6.38 15.00
CA VAL A 42 2.79 6.85 15.85
C VAL A 42 2.61 8.35 16.04
N ILE A 43 2.31 8.76 17.26
CA ILE A 43 2.18 10.17 17.63
C ILE A 43 3.60 10.69 17.86
N ALA A 44 3.97 11.76 17.15
CA ALA A 44 5.19 12.49 17.43
C ALA A 44 4.92 13.43 18.63
N GLU A 45 4.86 12.86 19.83
CA GLU A 45 4.67 13.61 21.08
C GLU A 45 5.98 14.24 21.56
N ASP A 46 5.86 15.27 22.39
CA ASP A 46 7.00 16.00 22.99
C ASP A 46 7.63 15.14 24.10
N GLY A 47 8.46 14.19 23.68
CA GLY A 47 9.17 13.25 24.54
C GLY A 47 10.10 12.38 23.70
N ASP A 48 11.22 11.94 24.27
CA ASP A 48 12.19 11.05 23.62
C ASP A 48 11.66 9.60 23.54
N THR A 49 10.37 9.43 23.28
CA THR A 49 9.72 8.13 23.12
C THR A 49 10.06 7.59 21.74
N HIS A 50 11.18 6.86 21.67
CA HIS A 50 11.52 6.05 20.52
C HIS A 50 10.54 4.87 20.42
N ILE A 51 9.43 5.07 19.70
CA ILE A 51 8.44 4.02 19.44
C ILE A 51 8.96 3.14 18.32
N GLU A 52 9.48 1.95 18.66
CA GLU A 52 9.97 0.99 17.67
C GLU A 52 8.86 0.62 16.66
N THR A 53 9.10 0.90 15.38
CA THR A 53 8.21 0.47 14.30
C THR A 53 8.81 -0.69 13.53
N LEU A 54 7.97 -1.65 13.11
CA LEU A 54 8.40 -2.76 12.24
C LEU A 54 9.00 -2.27 10.91
N SER A 55 8.67 -1.04 10.50
CA SER A 55 9.21 -0.42 9.30
C SER A 55 10.63 0.12 9.46
N GLY A 56 11.15 0.22 10.68
CA GLY A 56 12.43 0.87 10.98
C GLY A 56 12.39 2.40 10.83
N ILE A 57 11.24 2.98 10.49
CA ILE A 57 11.04 4.42 10.30
C ILE A 57 10.58 5.03 11.63
N HIS A 58 11.32 6.04 12.07
CA HIS A 58 11.08 6.78 13.30
C HIS A 58 11.12 8.28 13.02
N MET A 59 10.16 9.03 13.54
CA MET A 59 10.14 10.48 13.39
C MET A 59 9.96 11.11 14.77
N ARG A 60 10.79 12.11 15.07
CA ARG A 60 10.76 12.81 16.37
C ARG A 60 10.83 14.33 16.20
N PRO A 61 10.15 15.09 17.06
CA PRO A 61 10.34 16.53 17.13
C PRO A 61 11.75 16.85 17.66
N THR A 62 12.20 18.06 17.36
CA THR A 62 13.46 18.63 17.86
C THR A 62 13.12 19.87 18.70
N SER A 63 14.04 20.29 19.57
CA SER A 63 13.88 21.47 20.42
C SER A 63 13.58 22.79 19.68
N LYS A 64 13.80 22.83 18.36
CA LYS A 64 13.53 24.00 17.49
C LYS A 64 12.14 23.95 16.82
N GLY A 65 11.28 23.00 17.19
CA GLY A 65 9.98 22.79 16.53
C GLY A 65 10.10 22.27 15.10
N THR A 66 11.20 21.58 14.79
CA THR A 66 11.40 20.87 13.52
C THR A 66 11.38 19.36 13.74
N PHE A 67 11.25 18.58 12.67
CA PHE A 67 11.22 17.12 12.74
C PHE A 67 12.50 16.52 12.18
N GLN A 68 12.95 15.46 12.82
CA GLN A 68 14.02 14.58 12.36
C GLN A 68 13.41 13.21 12.09
N LEU A 69 13.83 12.58 11.00
CA LEU A 69 13.48 11.21 10.64
C LEU A 69 14.72 10.34 10.66
N ASP A 70 14.59 9.18 11.29
CA ASP A 70 15.56 8.10 11.30
C ASP A 70 14.94 6.90 10.59
N PHE A 71 15.69 6.27 9.70
CA PHE A 71 15.30 5.04 9.02
C PHE A 71 16.38 3.98 9.25
N SER A 72 16.00 2.86 9.84
CA SER A 72 16.90 1.77 10.19
C SER A 72 16.40 0.44 9.63
N GLN A 73 16.91 0.06 8.47
CA GLN A 73 16.70 -1.25 7.82
C GLN A 73 17.93 -1.58 7.00
N GLU A 74 18.25 -2.87 6.88
CA GLU A 74 19.24 -3.30 5.90
C GLU A 74 18.67 -3.18 4.48
N LEU A 75 19.33 -2.40 3.63
CA LEU A 75 18.98 -2.24 2.23
C LEU A 75 20.05 -2.87 1.33
N ASP A 76 19.61 -3.64 0.36
CA ASP A 76 20.47 -4.23 -0.68
C ASP A 76 20.65 -3.33 -1.90
N GLU A 77 19.80 -2.33 -2.06
CA GLU A 77 19.82 -1.37 -3.15
C GLU A 77 19.45 0.04 -2.69
N ASN A 78 19.72 1.03 -3.56
CA ASN A 78 19.30 2.40 -3.32
C ASN A 78 17.77 2.50 -3.27
N ALA A 79 17.26 3.36 -2.40
CA ALA A 79 15.83 3.59 -2.23
C ALA A 79 15.47 5.08 -2.39
N MET A 80 14.17 5.36 -2.40
CA MET A 80 13.62 6.71 -2.38
C MET A 80 12.76 6.91 -1.13
N LEU A 81 13.12 7.90 -0.31
CA LEU A 81 12.30 8.40 0.78
C LEU A 81 11.29 9.40 0.23
N GLU A 82 10.00 9.16 0.45
CA GLU A 82 8.89 10.05 0.14
C GLU A 82 8.06 10.34 1.39
N ILE A 83 7.66 11.58 1.58
CA ILE A 83 6.70 11.97 2.61
C ILE A 83 5.53 12.68 1.96
N LYS A 84 4.32 12.20 2.24
CA LYS A 84 3.07 12.76 1.75
C LYS A 84 2.21 13.21 2.91
N ASN A 85 1.51 14.32 2.75
CA ASN A 85 0.52 14.77 3.72
C ASN A 85 -0.81 13.99 3.59
N SER A 86 -1.81 14.30 4.39
CA SER A 86 -3.10 13.59 4.37
C SER A 86 -3.87 13.74 3.05
N ALA A 87 -3.62 14.80 2.30
CA ALA A 87 -4.15 15.02 0.96
C ALA A 87 -3.38 14.25 -0.14
N GLY A 88 -2.37 13.45 0.23
CA GLY A 88 -1.52 12.71 -0.71
C GLY A 88 -0.48 13.58 -1.43
N LYS A 89 -0.35 14.85 -1.06
CA LYS A 89 0.64 15.77 -1.65
C LYS A 89 2.04 15.43 -1.14
N LEU A 90 3.00 15.25 -2.05
CA LEU A 90 4.42 15.10 -1.73
C LEU A 90 4.95 16.39 -1.09
N VAL A 91 5.49 16.28 0.13
CA VAL A 91 6.04 17.40 0.90
C VAL A 91 7.55 17.26 1.15
N TYR A 92 8.09 16.05 1.02
CA TYR A 92 9.52 15.78 1.14
C TYR A 92 9.89 14.60 0.26
N GLN A 93 11.08 14.66 -0.35
CA GLN A 93 11.65 13.56 -1.12
C GLN A 93 13.17 13.60 -1.07
N LYS A 94 13.80 12.45 -0.83
CA LYS A 94 15.26 12.28 -0.84
C LYS A 94 15.68 10.88 -1.28
N PRO A 95 16.82 10.74 -1.98
CA PRO A 95 17.42 9.43 -2.19
C PRO A 95 17.95 8.85 -0.86
N VAL A 96 17.88 7.54 -0.75
CA VAL A 96 18.51 6.73 0.28
C VAL A 96 19.62 5.95 -0.41
N SER A 97 20.87 6.41 -0.25
CA SER A 97 22.03 5.76 -0.88
C SER A 97 22.58 4.68 0.05
N ILE A 98 22.86 3.51 -0.51
CA ILE A 98 23.55 2.43 0.21
C ILE A 98 25.08 2.57 0.19
N GLU A 99 25.61 3.61 -0.45
CA GLU A 99 27.03 3.88 -0.52
C GLU A 99 27.58 4.30 0.86
N GLY A 100 28.48 3.50 1.43
CA GLY A 100 29.11 3.76 2.73
C GLY A 100 28.22 3.51 3.95
N ASN A 101 26.91 3.27 3.77
CA ASN A 101 25.98 2.93 4.85
C ASN A 101 24.79 2.14 4.27
N ARG A 102 24.53 0.94 4.81
CA ARG A 102 23.47 0.04 4.34
C ARG A 102 22.34 -0.17 5.33
N THR A 103 22.41 0.42 6.51
CA THR A 103 21.54 0.02 7.63
C THR A 103 20.81 1.16 8.31
N ALA A 104 21.32 2.40 8.26
CA ALA A 104 20.72 3.50 9.00
C ALA A 104 20.91 4.87 8.33
N TRP A 105 19.85 5.65 8.22
CA TRP A 105 19.89 7.00 7.63
C TRP A 105 19.12 7.99 8.49
N ARG A 106 19.56 9.25 8.47
CA ARG A 106 19.00 10.34 9.25
C ARG A 106 18.74 11.56 8.38
N TYR A 107 17.55 12.12 8.48
CA TYR A 107 17.07 13.21 7.66
C TYR A 107 16.48 14.33 8.52
N GLN A 108 16.88 15.57 8.24
CA GLN A 108 16.21 16.74 8.81
C GLN A 108 15.05 17.14 7.90
N LEU A 109 13.81 17.01 8.41
CA LEU A 109 12.60 17.31 7.64
C LEU A 109 12.21 18.79 7.72
N GLY A 110 12.70 19.50 8.75
CA GLY A 110 12.32 20.89 9.00
C GLY A 110 10.94 21.00 9.66
N LYS A 111 10.23 22.10 9.43
CA LYS A 111 8.91 22.33 10.03
C LYS A 111 7.84 21.59 9.23
N LEU A 112 7.03 20.79 9.92
CA LEU A 112 5.83 20.17 9.36
C LEU A 112 4.60 20.88 9.95
N LYS A 113 3.56 21.06 9.13
CA LYS A 113 2.28 21.58 9.62
C LYS A 113 1.54 20.47 10.40
N PRO A 114 0.67 20.81 11.37
CA PRO A 114 -0.19 19.82 12.01
C PRO A 114 -1.03 19.08 10.97
N ASP A 115 -0.77 17.78 10.80
CA ASP A 115 -1.41 16.90 9.82
C ASP A 115 -1.00 15.44 10.11
N THR A 116 -1.58 14.50 9.36
CA THR A 116 -1.09 13.12 9.27
C THR A 116 -0.23 12.96 8.03
N TYR A 117 0.96 12.39 8.19
CA TYR A 117 1.92 12.17 7.12
C TYR A 117 2.13 10.67 6.88
N LEU A 118 2.12 10.27 5.61
CA LEU A 118 2.58 8.96 5.16
C LEU A 118 4.05 9.08 4.78
N ILE A 119 4.87 8.25 5.40
CA ILE A 119 6.30 8.16 5.13
C ILE A 119 6.55 6.83 4.45
N GLU A 120 7.21 6.86 3.29
CA GLU A 120 7.51 5.69 2.49
C GLU A 120 9.00 5.68 2.13
N VAL A 121 9.67 4.55 2.31
CA VAL A 121 10.99 4.28 1.73
C VAL A 121 10.81 3.16 0.71
N LYS A 122 11.09 3.46 -0.56
CA LYS A 122 10.77 2.61 -1.71
C LYS A 122 12.03 2.11 -2.39
N THR A 123 12.20 0.80 -2.40
CA THR A 123 13.13 0.08 -3.29
C THR A 123 12.39 -0.32 -4.56
N SER A 124 12.99 -1.16 -5.41
CA SER A 124 12.34 -1.67 -6.62
C SER A 124 11.20 -2.63 -6.31
N ASP A 125 11.29 -3.37 -5.20
CA ASP A 125 10.40 -4.48 -4.85
C ASP A 125 9.67 -4.30 -3.50
N THR A 126 10.16 -3.40 -2.65
CA THR A 126 9.74 -3.27 -1.26
C THR A 126 9.42 -1.82 -0.93
N THR A 127 8.36 -1.62 -0.14
CA THR A 127 8.03 -0.30 0.41
C THR A 127 7.89 -0.42 1.92
N TYR A 128 8.86 0.14 2.64
CA TYR A 128 8.75 0.36 4.07
C TYR A 128 7.91 1.59 4.28
N TRP A 129 6.90 1.52 5.14
CA TRP A 129 6.02 2.66 5.35
C TRP A 129 5.50 2.73 6.77
N THR A 130 5.15 3.94 7.16
CA THR A 130 4.47 4.23 8.41
C THR A 130 3.68 5.53 8.30
N LYS A 131 2.71 5.72 9.20
CA LYS A 131 1.92 6.95 9.30
C LYS A 131 2.20 7.64 10.61
N PHE A 132 2.59 8.90 10.54
CA PHE A 132 2.81 9.74 11.71
C PHE A 132 1.78 10.84 11.79
N LYS A 133 1.32 11.12 13.01
CA LYS A 133 0.48 12.29 13.30
C LYS A 133 1.34 13.38 13.93
N VAL A 134 1.33 14.55 13.32
CA VAL A 134 1.91 15.78 13.88
C VAL A 134 0.79 16.57 14.53
N SER A 135 0.81 16.67 15.85
CA SER A 135 -0.04 17.57 16.64
C SER A 135 0.54 18.99 16.71
N ARG A 136 -0.28 19.95 17.17
CA ARG A 136 0.12 21.35 17.36
C ARG A 136 1.21 21.51 18.40
#